data_AF-A0A4U3AKH9-F1
#
_entry.id   AF-A0A4U3AKH9-F1
#
_cell.length_a   1.000
_cell.length_b   1.000
_cell.length_c   1.000
_cell.angle_alpha   90.00
_cell.angle_beta   90.00
_cell.angle_gamma   90.00
#
_symmetry.space_group_name_H-M   'P 1'
#
loop_
_entity.id
_entity.type
_entity.pdbx_description
1 polymer ?
#
loop_
_entity_poly.entity_id
_entity_poly.type
_entity_poly.pdbx_seq_one_letter_code
_entity_poly.pdbx_strand_id
1 'polypeptide(L)'
;ITDEVEAINKSVKQLKKLGVKSIVVLAHNGGTTDGNGVTNGDIVRLANETDPEVDVIFGGHSHTYVNGTVNNKLVVQANSYGMAFADVDVKIDRKTKDIVEKKAEIVTTYHEGMEPDKKIKKKMEKYQAKIAPLVNEVVGKSIAPLDRKLNTAGESTLGNLVADAQRTTMQSQIALMNPGGIRNDLDAGDITWGEIYGI
;
A
#
# COMPACT_ATOMS: atom_id res chain seq x y z
N ILE A 1 10.68 -19.28 6.93
CA ILE A 1 9.55 -18.47 6.43
C ILE A 1 8.35 -19.40 6.40
N THR A 2 7.22 -19.00 7.00
CA THR A 2 5.97 -19.80 7.04
C THR A 2 5.05 -19.29 5.95
N ASP A 3 4.33 -20.18 5.26
CA ASP A 3 3.31 -19.80 4.29
C ASP A 3 2.15 -19.06 4.99
N GLU A 4 1.65 -18.01 4.35
CA GLU A 4 0.63 -17.14 4.92
C GLU A 4 -0.71 -17.84 5.15
N VAL A 5 -1.10 -18.78 4.27
CA VAL A 5 -2.32 -19.57 4.42
C VAL A 5 -2.19 -20.49 5.63
N GLU A 6 -1.04 -21.14 5.80
CA GLU A 6 -0.76 -21.96 6.97
C GLU A 6 -0.87 -21.14 8.27
N ALA A 7 -0.27 -19.94 8.29
CA ALA A 7 -0.29 -19.05 9.44
C ALA A 7 -1.72 -18.56 9.78
N ILE A 8 -2.50 -18.19 8.77
CA ILE A 8 -3.91 -17.78 8.94
C ILE A 8 -4.72 -18.96 9.47
N ASN A 9 -4.62 -20.13 8.85
CA ASN A 9 -5.41 -21.32 9.23
C ASN A 9 -5.07 -21.79 10.65
N LYS A 10 -3.80 -21.68 11.07
CA LYS A 10 -3.40 -21.92 12.46
C LYS A 10 -4.07 -20.95 13.43
N SER A 11 -4.10 -19.66 13.08
CA SER A 11 -4.73 -18.61 13.89
C SER A 11 -6.25 -18.78 13.95
N VAL A 12 -6.90 -19.09 12.82
CA VAL A 12 -8.34 -19.39 12.74
C VAL A 12 -8.70 -20.57 13.64
N LYS A 13 -7.90 -21.65 13.64
CA LYS A 13 -8.10 -22.79 14.55
C LYS A 13 -8.05 -22.38 16.02
N GLN A 14 -7.18 -21.45 16.40
CA GLN A 14 -7.11 -20.94 17.78
C GLN A 14 -8.34 -20.07 18.11
N LEU A 15 -8.75 -19.18 17.19
CA LEU A 15 -9.93 -18.34 17.34
C LEU A 15 -11.21 -19.17 17.48
N LYS A 16 -11.37 -20.22 16.67
CA LYS A 16 -12.52 -21.15 16.75
C LYS A 16 -12.60 -21.85 18.10
N LYS A 17 -11.47 -22.22 18.71
CA LYS A 17 -11.43 -22.79 20.08
C LYS A 17 -11.89 -21.81 21.15
N LEU A 18 -11.74 -20.50 20.91
CA LEU A 18 -12.25 -19.44 21.77
C LEU A 18 -13.73 -19.09 21.48
N GLY A 19 -14.36 -19.78 20.53
CA GLY A 19 -15.73 -19.52 20.12
C GLY A 19 -15.90 -18.26 19.27
N VAL A 20 -14.82 -17.76 18.66
CA VAL A 20 -14.86 -16.69 17.66
C VAL A 20 -15.33 -17.27 16.33
N LYS A 21 -16.22 -16.53 15.67
CA LYS A 21 -16.93 -16.95 14.46
C LYS A 21 -16.90 -15.91 13.36
N SER A 22 -16.97 -14.64 13.73
CA SER A 22 -16.64 -13.53 12.82
C SER A 22 -15.12 -13.36 12.71
N ILE A 23 -14.51 -13.66 11.56
CA ILE A 23 -13.04 -13.57 11.39
C ILE A 23 -12.67 -12.68 10.21
N VAL A 24 -11.84 -11.66 10.51
CA VAL A 24 -11.27 -10.74 9.52
C VAL A 24 -9.76 -10.94 9.48
N VAL A 25 -9.20 -10.99 8.27
CA VAL A 25 -7.76 -11.04 8.02
C VAL A 25 -7.29 -9.69 7.50
N LEU A 26 -6.22 -9.17 8.10
CA LEU A 26 -5.41 -8.11 7.51
C LEU A 26 -4.13 -8.75 6.96
N ALA A 27 -4.00 -8.76 5.65
CA ALA A 27 -2.89 -9.35 4.91
C ALA A 27 -2.14 -8.29 4.11
N HIS A 28 -0.86 -8.53 3.88
CA HIS A 28 -0.06 -7.72 2.96
C HIS A 28 0.16 -8.50 1.66
N ASN A 29 -0.95 -8.94 1.04
CA ASN A 29 -0.98 -9.64 -0.24
C ASN A 29 -1.70 -8.79 -1.28
N GLY A 30 -1.11 -8.77 -2.48
CA GLY A 30 -1.58 -7.97 -3.60
C GLY A 30 -2.76 -8.58 -4.34
N GLY A 31 -3.50 -7.72 -5.03
CA GLY A 31 -4.54 -8.12 -5.96
C GLY A 31 -5.12 -6.94 -6.72
N THR A 32 -5.94 -7.19 -7.72
CA THR A 32 -6.64 -6.14 -8.45
C THR A 32 -8.05 -6.60 -8.80
N THR A 33 -9.03 -5.70 -8.74
CA THR A 33 -10.36 -5.93 -9.29
C THR A 33 -10.52 -5.10 -10.56
N ASP A 34 -10.82 -5.74 -11.68
CA ASP A 34 -11.03 -5.05 -12.95
C ASP A 34 -12.43 -4.41 -13.05
N GLY A 35 -12.67 -3.68 -14.15
CA GLY A 35 -13.96 -3.03 -14.40
C GLY A 35 -15.15 -3.99 -14.59
N ASN A 36 -14.90 -5.29 -14.77
CA ASN A 36 -15.92 -6.32 -14.83
C ASN A 36 -16.18 -6.98 -13.46
N GLY A 37 -15.49 -6.53 -12.41
CA GLY A 37 -15.61 -7.08 -11.06
C GLY A 37 -14.77 -8.34 -10.83
N VAL A 38 -13.88 -8.71 -11.75
CA VAL A 38 -13.03 -9.90 -11.60
C VAL A 38 -11.82 -9.55 -10.74
N THR A 39 -11.69 -10.26 -9.62
CA THR A 39 -10.56 -10.09 -8.69
C THR A 39 -9.45 -11.09 -9.01
N ASN A 40 -8.21 -10.61 -9.09
CA ASN A 40 -7.00 -11.34 -9.46
C ASN A 40 -5.85 -11.07 -8.48
N GLY A 41 -4.77 -11.85 -8.57
CA GLY A 41 -3.54 -11.72 -7.77
C GLY A 41 -3.51 -12.64 -6.54
N ASP A 42 -2.46 -12.51 -5.73
CA ASP A 42 -2.19 -13.41 -4.59
C ASP A 42 -3.31 -13.44 -3.55
N ILE A 43 -4.08 -12.35 -3.44
CA ILE A 43 -5.22 -12.27 -2.53
C ILE A 43 -6.34 -13.27 -2.90
N VAL A 44 -6.44 -13.68 -4.17
CA VAL A 44 -7.38 -14.71 -4.62
C VAL A 44 -6.96 -16.07 -4.10
N ARG A 45 -5.65 -16.40 -4.18
CA ARG A 45 -5.09 -17.62 -3.58
C ARG A 45 -5.38 -17.64 -2.08
N LEU A 46 -5.09 -16.54 -1.39
CA LEU A 46 -5.33 -16.40 0.03
C LEU A 46 -6.81 -16.67 0.38
N ALA A 47 -7.74 -16.08 -0.36
CA ALA A 47 -9.18 -16.28 -0.13
C ALA A 47 -9.64 -17.72 -0.43
N ASN A 48 -9.07 -18.39 -1.43
CA ASN A 48 -9.42 -19.75 -1.79
C ASN A 48 -8.87 -20.78 -0.80
N GLU A 49 -7.66 -20.59 -0.28
CA GLU A 49 -6.94 -21.61 0.49
C GLU A 49 -7.04 -21.40 2.02
N THR A 50 -7.50 -20.23 2.47
CA THR A 50 -7.76 -19.98 3.90
C THR A 50 -9.07 -20.62 4.38
N ASP A 51 -9.13 -20.90 5.69
CA ASP A 51 -10.24 -21.57 6.35
C ASP A 51 -11.58 -20.91 5.95
N PRO A 52 -12.62 -21.69 5.64
CA PRO A 52 -13.93 -21.15 5.29
C PRO A 52 -14.51 -20.16 6.30
N GLU A 53 -14.12 -20.24 7.58
CA GLU A 53 -14.54 -19.32 8.65
C GLU A 53 -13.95 -17.90 8.51
N VAL A 54 -13.01 -17.66 7.58
CA VAL A 54 -12.58 -16.28 7.27
C VAL A 54 -13.65 -15.59 6.44
N ASP A 55 -14.09 -14.43 6.90
CA ASP A 55 -15.19 -13.68 6.29
C ASP A 55 -14.73 -12.56 5.37
N VAL A 56 -13.71 -11.82 5.81
CA VAL A 56 -13.22 -10.60 5.14
C VAL A 56 -11.70 -10.62 5.12
N ILE A 57 -11.11 -10.27 3.98
CA ILE A 57 -9.66 -10.13 3.79
C ILE A 57 -9.37 -8.70 3.32
N PHE A 58 -8.70 -7.95 4.16
CA PHE A 58 -8.07 -6.68 3.80
C PHE A 58 -6.69 -6.97 3.21
N GLY A 59 -6.51 -6.66 1.93
CA GLY A 59 -5.26 -6.77 1.20
C GLY A 59 -4.35 -5.55 1.36
N GLY A 60 -3.22 -5.63 0.67
CA GLY A 60 -2.21 -4.59 0.65
C GLY A 60 -1.18 -4.89 -0.43
N HIS A 61 0.03 -4.35 -0.29
CA HIS A 61 1.19 -4.64 -1.14
C HIS A 61 1.13 -4.09 -2.57
N SER A 62 0.11 -4.43 -3.35
CA SER A 62 0.04 -4.07 -4.77
C SER A 62 -0.38 -2.61 -5.01
N HIS A 63 -0.87 -1.92 -3.98
CA HIS A 63 -1.25 -0.50 -4.05
C HIS A 63 -2.39 -0.21 -5.05
N THR A 64 -3.28 -1.18 -5.26
CA THR A 64 -4.33 -1.17 -6.28
C THR A 64 -5.72 -1.22 -5.66
N TYR A 65 -6.73 -0.94 -6.48
CA TYR A 65 -8.13 -1.14 -6.13
C TYR A 65 -8.46 -2.65 -6.07
N VAL A 66 -9.04 -3.09 -4.96
CA VAL A 66 -9.71 -4.39 -4.84
C VAL A 66 -11.03 -4.19 -4.12
N ASN A 67 -12.11 -4.69 -4.70
CA ASN A 67 -13.41 -4.80 -4.04
C ASN A 67 -14.19 -5.94 -4.74
N GLY A 68 -14.13 -7.13 -4.16
CA GLY A 68 -14.75 -8.30 -4.75
C GLY A 68 -15.05 -9.39 -3.73
N THR A 69 -15.68 -10.46 -4.20
CA THR A 69 -15.92 -11.65 -3.39
C THR A 69 -15.24 -12.85 -4.02
N VAL A 70 -14.45 -13.57 -3.23
CA VAL A 70 -13.74 -14.79 -3.66
C VAL A 70 -14.00 -15.87 -2.62
N ASN A 71 -14.49 -17.03 -3.04
CA ASN A 71 -14.78 -18.17 -2.15
C ASN A 71 -15.61 -17.79 -0.90
N ASN A 72 -16.69 -17.02 -1.12
CA ASN A 72 -17.57 -16.47 -0.09
C ASN A 72 -16.85 -15.54 0.93
N LYS A 73 -15.66 -15.03 0.61
CA LYS A 73 -14.94 -14.04 1.41
C LYS A 73 -14.98 -12.70 0.71
N LEU A 74 -15.27 -11.64 1.46
CA LEU A 74 -15.16 -10.28 0.96
C LEU A 74 -13.69 -9.89 0.94
N VAL A 75 -13.20 -9.37 -0.18
CA VAL A 75 -11.79 -9.05 -0.39
C VAL A 75 -11.67 -7.59 -0.81
N VAL A 76 -10.86 -6.82 -0.08
CA VAL A 76 -10.77 -5.35 -0.28
C VAL A 76 -9.34 -4.84 -0.20
N GLN A 77 -9.04 -3.79 -0.97
CA GLN A 77 -7.81 -2.99 -0.88
C GLN A 77 -8.10 -1.58 -1.41
N ALA A 78 -7.69 -0.57 -0.65
CA ALA A 78 -8.02 0.83 -0.91
C ALA A 78 -6.84 1.61 -1.51
N ASN A 79 -6.28 1.13 -2.63
CA ASN A 79 -5.13 1.76 -3.28
C ASN A 79 -3.95 1.97 -2.30
N SER A 80 -3.35 3.16 -2.29
CA SER A 80 -2.24 3.52 -1.41
C SER A 80 -2.24 5.01 -1.07
N TYR A 81 -1.33 5.42 -0.19
CA TYR A 81 -1.07 6.83 0.15
C TYR A 81 -2.28 7.64 0.63
N GLY A 82 -3.31 6.94 1.15
CA GLY A 82 -4.54 7.58 1.59
C GLY A 82 -5.42 8.09 0.46
N MET A 83 -5.20 7.68 -0.80
CA MET A 83 -6.06 8.02 -1.95
C MET A 83 -7.49 7.50 -1.80
N ALA A 84 -7.67 6.45 -1.00
CA ALA A 84 -8.96 5.90 -0.63
C ALA A 84 -8.89 5.20 0.73
N PHE A 85 -10.04 4.89 1.31
CA PHE A 85 -10.19 3.96 2.41
C PHE A 85 -11.27 2.91 2.09
N ALA A 86 -11.14 1.72 2.67
CA ALA A 86 -12.17 0.69 2.55
C ALA A 86 -13.18 0.88 3.70
N ASP A 87 -14.45 1.09 3.34
CA ASP A 87 -15.57 1.04 4.27
C ASP A 87 -16.24 -0.34 4.15
N VAL A 88 -16.32 -1.07 5.25
CA VAL A 88 -16.80 -2.46 5.27
C VAL A 88 -17.89 -2.60 6.32
N ASP A 89 -19.11 -2.79 5.84
CA ASP A 89 -20.29 -3.04 6.66
C ASP A 89 -20.49 -4.55 6.82
N VAL A 90 -20.65 -5.00 8.06
CA VAL A 90 -20.97 -6.40 8.39
C VAL A 90 -22.14 -6.50 9.34
N LYS A 91 -22.93 -7.56 9.20
CA LYS A 91 -24.01 -7.93 10.11
C LYS A 91 -23.67 -9.23 10.80
N ILE A 92 -23.66 -9.21 12.13
CA ILE A 92 -23.33 -10.38 12.95
C ILE A 92 -24.61 -10.94 13.58
N ASP A 93 -24.87 -12.23 13.39
CA ASP A 93 -25.91 -12.94 14.13
C ASP A 93 -25.44 -13.18 15.57
N ARG A 94 -26.19 -12.70 16.57
CA ARG A 94 -25.77 -12.79 17.98
C ARG A 94 -25.82 -14.20 18.56
N LYS A 95 -26.62 -15.11 17.99
CA LYS A 95 -26.74 -16.49 18.43
C LYS A 95 -25.60 -17.34 17.87
N THR A 96 -25.35 -17.25 16.56
CA THR A 96 -24.28 -18.01 15.90
C THR A 96 -22.91 -17.35 16.04
N LYS A 97 -22.89 -16.04 16.31
CA LYS A 97 -21.70 -15.15 16.34
C LYS A 97 -21.02 -14.97 14.98
N ASP A 98 -21.69 -15.37 13.91
CA ASP A 98 -21.16 -15.41 12.55
C ASP A 98 -21.56 -14.16 11.76
N ILE A 99 -20.76 -13.79 10.75
CA ILE A 99 -21.09 -12.71 9.81
C ILE A 99 -22.07 -13.27 8.78
N VAL A 100 -23.30 -12.76 8.80
CA VAL A 100 -24.39 -13.22 7.91
C VAL A 100 -24.60 -12.34 6.69
N GLU A 101 -24.17 -11.07 6.75
CA GLU A 101 -24.17 -10.15 5.62
C GLU A 101 -22.88 -9.32 5.66
N LYS A 102 -22.28 -9.06 4.49
CA LYS A 102 -21.07 -8.24 4.35
C LYS A 102 -21.07 -7.53 3.00
N LYS A 103 -20.68 -6.26 3.00
CA LYS A 103 -20.48 -5.44 1.79
C LYS A 103 -19.36 -4.45 2.04
N ALA A 104 -18.76 -3.96 0.96
CA ALA A 104 -17.72 -2.95 1.04
C ALA A 104 -17.85 -1.91 -0.07
N GLU A 105 -17.38 -0.71 0.23
CA GLU A 105 -17.04 0.30 -0.76
C GLU A 105 -15.60 0.81 -0.54
N ILE A 106 -14.96 1.22 -1.63
CA ILE A 106 -13.66 1.88 -1.58
C ILE A 106 -13.90 3.36 -1.82
N VAL A 107 -13.84 4.14 -0.75
CA VAL A 107 -14.18 5.55 -0.76
C VAL A 107 -12.93 6.35 -1.10
N THR A 108 -12.94 7.00 -2.27
CA THR A 108 -11.89 7.95 -2.66
C THR A 108 -11.87 9.13 -1.68
N THR A 109 -10.68 9.50 -1.24
CA THR A 109 -10.49 10.68 -0.41
C THR A 109 -10.38 11.91 -1.30
N TYR A 110 -11.03 13.00 -0.86
CA TYR A 110 -10.91 14.31 -1.49
C TYR A 110 -10.39 15.30 -0.46
N HIS A 111 -9.47 16.17 -0.88
CA HIS A 111 -8.94 17.25 -0.04
C HIS A 111 -9.76 18.54 -0.18
N GLU A 112 -10.35 18.76 -1.36
CA GLU A 112 -11.16 19.94 -1.62
C GLU A 112 -12.41 19.95 -0.73
N GLY A 113 -12.66 21.09 -0.08
CA GLY A 113 -13.80 21.24 0.83
C GLY A 113 -13.68 20.53 2.19
N MET A 114 -12.54 19.91 2.49
CA MET A 114 -12.30 19.20 3.75
C MET A 114 -11.33 19.95 4.66
N GLU A 115 -11.77 20.22 5.90
CA GLU A 115 -10.91 20.79 6.93
C GLU A 115 -10.09 19.69 7.62
N PRO A 116 -8.75 19.77 7.64
CA PRO A 116 -7.93 18.80 8.36
C PRO A 116 -8.27 18.75 9.85
N ASP A 117 -8.29 17.56 10.44
CA ASP A 117 -8.46 17.43 11.89
C ASP A 117 -7.39 18.25 12.63
N LYS A 118 -7.84 19.15 13.51
CA LYS A 118 -6.96 20.12 14.18
C LYS A 118 -5.90 19.45 15.04
N LYS A 119 -6.19 18.29 15.64
CA LYS A 119 -5.23 17.57 16.49
C LYS A 119 -4.16 16.88 15.63
N ILE A 120 -4.57 16.26 14.53
CA ILE A 120 -3.63 15.64 13.58
C ILE A 120 -2.76 16.70 12.92
N LYS A 121 -3.35 17.81 12.43
CA LYS A 121 -2.61 18.93 11.85
C LYS A 121 -1.54 19.46 12.81
N LYS A 122 -1.90 19.77 14.05
CA LYS A 122 -0.96 20.22 15.08
C LYS A 122 0.17 19.22 15.34
N LYS A 123 -0.14 17.92 15.30
CA LYS A 123 0.86 16.86 15.45
C LYS A 123 1.81 16.81 14.25
N MET A 124 1.31 16.94 13.02
CA MET A 124 2.13 17.00 11.81
C MET A 124 3.04 18.22 11.79
N GLU A 125 2.51 19.40 12.07
CA GLU A 125 3.28 20.67 12.14
C GLU A 125 4.45 20.55 13.13
N LYS A 126 4.23 19.91 14.29
CA LYS A 126 5.30 19.65 15.26
C LYS A 126 6.45 18.83 14.67
N TYR A 127 6.15 17.76 13.93
CA TYR A 127 7.19 16.91 13.35
C TYR A 127 7.85 17.56 12.15
N GLN A 128 7.08 18.25 11.30
CA GLN A 128 7.61 19.04 10.18
C GLN A 128 8.60 20.09 10.68
N ALA A 129 8.25 20.86 11.71
CA ALA A 129 9.15 21.85 12.31
C ALA A 129 10.44 21.20 12.87
N LYS A 130 10.35 20.00 13.42
CA LYS A 130 11.52 19.28 13.96
C LYS A 130 12.50 18.84 12.86
N ILE A 131 11.99 18.42 11.70
CA ILE A 131 12.83 17.92 10.61
C ILE A 131 13.18 19.00 9.59
N ALA A 132 12.50 20.15 9.60
CA ALA A 132 12.70 21.25 8.64
C ALA A 132 14.17 21.62 8.41
N PRO A 133 15.05 21.72 9.43
CA PRO A 133 16.46 22.03 9.19
C PRO A 133 17.20 20.97 8.37
N LEU A 134 16.79 19.70 8.46
CA LEU A 134 17.38 18.59 7.71
C LEU A 134 16.80 18.52 6.30
N VAL A 135 15.47 18.51 6.18
CA VAL A 135 14.82 18.29 4.88
C VAL A 135 14.94 19.49 3.95
N ASN A 136 15.14 20.70 4.48
CA ASN A 136 15.31 21.92 3.66
C ASN A 136 16.78 22.19 3.30
N GLU A 137 17.73 21.35 3.73
CA GLU A 137 19.12 21.49 3.33
C GLU A 137 19.25 21.28 1.82
N VAL A 138 19.76 22.29 1.11
CA VAL A 138 20.03 22.19 -0.33
C VAL A 138 21.31 21.38 -0.53
N VAL A 139 21.19 20.25 -1.21
CA VAL A 139 22.29 19.30 -1.46
C VAL A 139 22.79 19.35 -2.91
N GLY A 140 22.08 20.04 -3.80
CA GLY A 140 22.46 20.15 -5.19
C GLY A 140 21.50 21.03 -5.99
N LYS A 141 21.63 20.94 -7.31
CA LYS A 141 20.78 21.66 -8.26
C LYS A 141 20.58 20.83 -9.52
N SER A 142 19.36 20.79 -10.03
CA SER A 142 19.06 20.23 -11.36
C SER A 142 18.61 21.32 -12.32
N ILE A 143 19.06 21.24 -13.58
CA ILE A 143 18.65 22.18 -14.65
C ILE A 143 17.33 21.77 -15.32
N ALA A 144 16.86 20.56 -15.07
CA ALA A 144 15.65 19.97 -15.63
C ALA A 144 15.05 18.95 -14.65
N PRO A 145 13.74 18.66 -14.71
CA PRO A 145 13.17 17.60 -13.88
C PRO A 145 13.76 16.24 -14.29
N LEU A 146 13.94 15.36 -13.31
CA LEU A 146 14.30 13.96 -13.53
C LEU A 146 13.11 13.10 -13.09
N ASP A 147 12.49 12.45 -14.07
CA ASP A 147 11.30 11.64 -13.84
C ASP A 147 11.64 10.16 -13.68
N ARG A 148 10.72 9.44 -13.04
CA ARG A 148 10.69 7.97 -12.99
C ARG A 148 10.02 7.34 -14.21
N LYS A 149 9.60 8.16 -15.19
CA LYS A 149 8.84 7.70 -16.34
C LYS A 149 9.73 6.84 -17.23
N LEU A 150 9.30 5.61 -17.47
CA LEU A 150 10.05 4.69 -18.30
C LEU A 150 9.92 5.05 -19.79
N ASN A 151 11.05 5.05 -20.49
CA ASN A 151 11.11 5.10 -21.94
C ASN A 151 10.82 3.70 -22.54
N THR A 152 10.88 3.58 -23.87
CA THR A 152 10.64 2.31 -24.57
C THR A 152 11.66 1.21 -24.25
N ALA A 153 12.83 1.57 -23.72
CA ALA A 153 13.86 0.65 -23.27
C ALA A 153 13.70 0.25 -21.79
N GLY A 154 12.72 0.81 -21.08
CA GLY A 154 12.51 0.55 -19.65
C GLY A 154 13.43 1.34 -18.71
N GLU A 155 14.08 2.39 -19.20
CA GLU A 155 14.94 3.29 -18.42
C GLU A 155 14.22 4.60 -18.08
N SER A 156 14.65 5.28 -17.03
CA SER A 156 14.18 6.63 -16.67
C SER A 156 15.35 7.55 -16.37
N THR A 157 15.14 8.86 -16.52
CA THR A 157 16.19 9.86 -16.27
C THR A 157 16.67 9.82 -14.82
N LEU A 158 15.74 9.66 -13.87
CA LEU A 158 16.07 9.51 -12.46
C LEU A 158 16.68 8.15 -12.15
N GLY A 159 16.24 7.07 -12.81
CA GLY A 159 16.83 5.74 -12.65
C GLY A 159 18.30 5.70 -13.07
N ASN A 160 18.65 6.40 -14.16
CA ASN A 160 20.02 6.54 -14.61
C ASN A 160 20.88 7.27 -13.58
N LEU A 161 20.38 8.39 -13.02
CA LEU A 161 21.08 9.12 -11.96
C LEU A 161 21.35 8.23 -10.73
N VAL A 162 20.33 7.49 -10.26
CA VAL A 162 20.47 6.61 -9.08
C VAL A 162 21.47 5.48 -9.36
N ALA A 163 21.39 4.84 -10.52
CA ALA A 163 22.33 3.79 -10.90
C ALA A 163 23.77 4.33 -11.02
N ASP A 164 23.97 5.49 -11.64
CA ASP A 164 25.30 6.12 -11.74
C ASP A 164 25.85 6.50 -10.36
N ALA A 165 25.01 7.00 -9.45
CA ALA A 165 25.39 7.33 -8.08
C ALA A 165 25.80 6.07 -7.29
N GLN A 166 25.04 4.98 -7.40
CA GLN A 166 25.38 3.69 -6.81
C GLN A 166 26.70 3.15 -7.39
N ARG A 167 26.86 3.17 -8.71
CA ARG A 167 28.08 2.71 -9.40
C ARG A 167 29.30 3.47 -8.90
N THR A 168 29.20 4.79 -8.85
CA THR A 168 30.30 5.67 -8.45
C THR A 168 30.65 5.48 -6.97
N THR A 169 29.66 5.46 -6.08
CA THR A 169 29.85 5.32 -4.63
C THR A 169 30.44 3.97 -4.27
N MET A 170 29.96 2.90 -4.91
CA MET A 170 30.41 1.53 -4.64
C MET A 170 31.64 1.14 -5.45
N GLN A 171 32.14 2.03 -6.31
CA GLN A 171 33.24 1.77 -7.26
C GLN A 171 33.01 0.49 -8.08
N SER A 172 31.75 0.20 -8.40
CA SER A 172 31.38 -0.98 -9.18
C SER A 172 31.51 -0.71 -10.68
N GLN A 173 31.62 -1.77 -11.48
CA GLN A 173 31.64 -1.65 -12.95
C GLN A 173 30.23 -1.35 -13.49
N ILE A 174 29.21 -1.88 -12.83
CA ILE A 174 27.79 -1.76 -13.21
C ILE A 174 26.97 -1.59 -11.92
N ALA A 175 25.88 -0.82 -12.02
CA ALA A 175 24.82 -0.78 -11.04
C ALA A 175 23.47 -0.89 -11.76
N LEU A 176 22.49 -1.49 -11.09
CA LEU A 176 21.15 -1.71 -11.62
C LEU A 176 20.14 -1.10 -10.65
N MET A 177 19.21 -0.31 -11.19
CA MET A 177 18.12 0.27 -10.43
C MET A 177 16.78 -0.23 -10.98
N ASN A 178 15.99 -0.88 -10.13
CA ASN A 178 14.65 -1.30 -10.51
C ASN A 178 13.67 -0.11 -10.45
N PRO A 179 12.75 0.05 -11.42
CA PRO A 179 11.82 1.17 -11.45
C PRO A 179 10.98 1.33 -10.16
N GLY A 180 10.55 0.23 -9.54
CA GLY A 180 9.74 0.25 -8.31
C GLY A 180 10.48 0.76 -7.06
N GLY A 181 11.81 0.89 -7.13
CA GLY A 181 12.62 1.51 -6.09
C GLY A 181 12.62 3.04 -6.14
N ILE A 182 12.13 3.65 -7.24
CA ILE A 182 12.04 5.10 -7.42
C ILE A 182 10.60 5.53 -7.09
N ARG A 183 10.43 6.22 -5.98
CA ARG A 183 9.14 6.46 -5.33
C ARG A 183 8.53 7.81 -5.70
N ASN A 184 9.34 8.78 -6.09
CA ASN A 184 8.93 10.10 -6.53
C ASN A 184 9.80 10.63 -7.67
N ASP A 185 9.32 11.67 -8.36
CA ASP A 185 10.11 12.42 -9.33
C ASP A 185 11.01 13.44 -8.60
N LEU A 186 12.03 13.95 -9.30
CA LEU A 186 12.88 15.04 -8.83
C LEU A 186 12.64 16.30 -9.65
N ASP A 187 12.32 17.40 -8.97
CA ASP A 187 12.04 18.68 -9.60
C ASP A 187 13.30 19.36 -10.16
N ALA A 188 13.10 20.33 -11.05
CA ALA A 188 14.17 21.23 -11.46
C ALA A 188 14.40 22.33 -10.42
N GLY A 189 15.63 22.84 -10.32
CA GLY A 189 16.00 23.87 -9.37
C GLY A 189 16.86 23.33 -8.24
N ASP A 190 16.83 24.01 -7.11
CA ASP A 190 17.60 23.64 -5.92
C ASP A 190 17.04 22.34 -5.36
N ILE A 191 17.91 21.34 -5.19
CA ILE A 191 17.53 20.01 -4.74
C ILE A 191 17.75 19.92 -3.24
N THR A 192 16.71 19.55 -2.50
CA THR A 192 16.78 19.45 -1.04
C THR A 192 17.00 18.01 -0.57
N TRP A 193 17.51 17.83 0.65
CA TRP A 193 17.55 16.50 1.29
C TRP A 193 16.14 15.90 1.39
N GLY A 194 15.10 16.70 1.62
CA GLY A 194 13.72 16.23 1.66
C GLY A 194 13.28 15.60 0.34
N GLU A 195 13.65 16.20 -0.79
CA GLU A 195 13.37 15.66 -2.12
C GLU A 195 14.13 14.35 -2.37
N ILE A 196 15.45 14.32 -2.10
CA ILE A 196 16.24 13.09 -2.26
C ILE A 196 15.71 11.95 -1.38
N TYR A 197 15.26 12.24 -0.16
CA TYR A 197 14.68 11.25 0.74
C TYR A 197 13.29 10.77 0.28
N GLY A 198 12.58 11.59 -0.49
CA GLY A 198 11.25 11.26 -1.03
C GLY A 198 11.28 10.39 -2.28
N ILE A 199 12.44 10.31 -2.95
CA ILE A 199 12.70 9.42 -4.09
C ILE A 199 12.89 7.98 -3.62
#